data_AF-A0A1J8R5Q5-F1
#
_entry.id   AF-A0A1J8R5Q5-F1
#
_cell.length_a   1.000
_cell.length_b   1.000
_cell.length_c   1.000
_cell.angle_alpha   90.00
_cell.angle_beta   90.00
_cell.angle_gamma   90.00
#
_symmetry.space_group_name_H-M   'P 1'
#
loop_
_entity.id
_entity.type
_entity.pdbx_description
1 polymer ?
#
loop_
_entity_poly.entity_id
_entity_poly.type
_entity_poly.pdbx_seq_one_letter_code
_entity_poly.pdbx_strand_id
1 'polypeptide(L)'
;MLPIRGLKIILPLLLVSGSSVFSMPLNTYKISLSLAAKFKAAGVTNIAAADRARARALRQTSVIGKRDADAYITNIPAIGYSIELGIGNPVKHYELLVDTASGNTWIGADQQYTITNTSTDTQNTVSVSYGTGNFSGKEYLDTISLGSLEVTRQSIGVASKAEGFRGVDGVLGIGPVNLTKGTVSNTDTVPTVMYNLFNQGFIDSEVLGVYFIPASQEDATG
;
A
#
# COMPACT_ATOMS: atom_id res chain seq x y z
N MET A 1 18.51 -75.63 -6.74
CA MET A 1 18.46 -74.43 -5.87
C MET A 1 18.42 -73.21 -6.78
N LEU A 2 17.30 -72.47 -6.79
CA LEU A 2 17.16 -71.15 -7.46
C LEU A 2 18.09 -70.11 -6.77
N PRO A 3 18.36 -68.87 -7.31
CA PRO A 3 17.60 -68.15 -8.34
C PRO A 3 18.36 -67.24 -9.36
N ILE A 4 17.63 -66.93 -10.45
CA ILE A 4 17.25 -65.60 -11.02
C ILE A 4 18.28 -64.66 -11.71
N ARG A 5 17.84 -64.32 -12.93
CA ARG A 5 18.24 -63.34 -13.96
C ARG A 5 18.57 -61.91 -13.47
N GLY A 6 19.38 -61.21 -14.27
CA GLY A 6 19.37 -59.74 -14.31
C GLY A 6 20.18 -59.13 -15.45
N LEU A 7 19.53 -58.86 -16.60
CA LEU A 7 20.05 -58.03 -17.69
C LEU A 7 20.08 -56.57 -17.23
N LYS A 8 21.25 -55.91 -17.27
CA LYS A 8 21.38 -54.48 -16.96
C LYS A 8 21.68 -53.69 -18.23
N ILE A 9 20.67 -52.98 -18.71
CA ILE A 9 20.77 -51.96 -19.76
C ILE A 9 21.47 -50.73 -19.16
N ILE A 10 22.47 -50.20 -19.86
CA ILE A 10 23.20 -48.97 -19.48
C ILE A 10 22.56 -47.80 -20.24
N LEU A 11 22.11 -46.78 -19.51
CA LEU A 11 21.58 -45.53 -20.06
C LEU A 11 22.53 -44.39 -19.68
N PRO A 12 22.90 -43.47 -20.60
CA PRO A 12 23.86 -42.41 -20.30
C PRO A 12 23.20 -41.30 -19.47
N LEU A 13 23.88 -40.90 -18.39
CA LEU A 13 23.46 -39.86 -17.47
C LEU A 13 23.98 -38.49 -17.95
N LEU A 14 23.07 -37.60 -18.37
CA LEU A 14 23.36 -36.21 -18.69
C LEU A 14 23.54 -35.44 -17.36
N LEU A 15 24.72 -34.84 -17.15
CA LEU A 15 25.03 -34.06 -15.95
C LEU A 15 24.63 -32.60 -16.17
N VAL A 16 23.61 -32.13 -15.44
CA VAL A 16 23.27 -30.70 -15.32
C VAL A 16 23.63 -30.27 -13.90
N SER A 17 24.51 -29.28 -13.79
CA SER A 17 24.91 -28.65 -12.53
C SER A 17 23.73 -27.91 -11.90
N GLY A 18 23.31 -28.36 -10.71
CA GLY A 18 22.27 -27.71 -9.92
C GLY A 18 22.81 -26.56 -9.07
N SER A 19 22.35 -25.34 -9.34
CA SER A 19 22.33 -24.26 -8.35
C SER A 19 21.11 -24.49 -7.46
N SER A 20 21.32 -24.76 -6.17
CA SER A 20 20.21 -24.92 -5.22
C SER A 20 19.53 -23.58 -4.95
N VAL A 21 18.33 -23.38 -5.48
CA VAL A 21 17.37 -22.38 -4.99
C VAL A 21 16.48 -23.08 -3.97
N PHE A 22 16.53 -22.66 -2.71
CA PHE A 22 15.56 -23.10 -1.71
C PHE A 22 14.26 -22.32 -1.90
N SER A 23 13.24 -22.97 -2.46
CA SER A 23 11.84 -22.59 -2.31
C SER A 23 11.10 -23.83 -1.79
N MET A 24 10.53 -23.73 -0.58
CA MET A 24 9.67 -24.77 -0.03
C MET A 24 8.22 -24.52 -0.42
N PRO A 25 7.49 -25.55 -0.89
CA PRO A 25 6.25 -25.37 -1.64
C PRO A 25 5.03 -25.27 -0.71
N LEU A 26 3.90 -24.80 -1.25
CA LEU A 26 2.70 -25.63 -1.34
C LEU A 26 1.71 -25.06 -2.37
N ASN A 27 1.58 -25.81 -3.47
CA ASN A 27 0.47 -25.79 -4.41
C ASN A 27 -0.71 -26.54 -3.72
N THR A 28 -2.02 -26.30 -3.89
CA THR A 28 -2.78 -25.80 -5.05
C THR A 28 -4.22 -25.43 -4.61
N TYR A 29 -4.91 -24.66 -5.46
CA TYR A 29 -6.37 -24.40 -5.58
C TYR A 29 -7.02 -23.35 -4.65
N LYS A 30 -7.45 -22.24 -5.28
CA LYS A 30 -8.40 -21.27 -4.75
C LYS A 30 -9.82 -21.67 -5.15
N ILE A 31 -10.69 -21.90 -4.17
CA ILE A 31 -12.15 -21.74 -4.26
C ILE A 31 -12.57 -20.91 -3.03
N SER A 32 -13.38 -19.88 -3.23
CA SER A 32 -13.78 -18.88 -2.23
C SER A 32 -14.85 -19.41 -1.27
N LEU A 33 -14.81 -18.97 0.00
CA LEU A 33 -15.89 -19.07 0.99
C LEU A 33 -15.99 -17.74 1.78
N SER A 34 -17.22 -17.31 2.03
CA SER A 34 -17.63 -16.02 2.57
C SER A 34 -17.02 -15.68 3.94
N LEU A 35 -16.61 -14.41 4.10
CA LEU A 35 -15.72 -14.00 5.17
C LEU A 35 -16.45 -13.71 6.48
N ALA A 36 -16.12 -14.49 7.51
CA ALA A 36 -16.37 -14.19 8.91
C ALA A 36 -15.01 -14.08 9.61
N ALA A 37 -14.76 -13.00 10.36
CA ALA A 37 -13.54 -12.87 11.15
C ALA A 37 -13.56 -13.89 12.32
N LYS A 38 -12.65 -14.88 12.28
CA LYS A 38 -12.45 -15.85 13.37
C LYS A 38 -11.06 -15.69 13.96
N PHE A 39 -10.99 -15.42 15.25
CA PHE A 39 -9.73 -15.36 16.01
C PHE A 39 -9.54 -16.65 16.81
N LYS A 40 -8.32 -17.23 16.79
CA LYS A 40 -7.94 -18.32 17.70
C LYS A 40 -7.28 -17.72 18.92
N ALA A 41 -8.10 -17.42 19.91
CA ALA A 41 -7.63 -17.10 21.25
C ALA A 41 -6.92 -18.33 21.85
N ALA A 42 -5.59 -18.32 21.88
CA ALA A 42 -4.81 -19.26 22.68
C ALA A 42 -5.00 -18.89 24.18
N GLY A 43 -6.11 -19.32 24.77
CA GLY A 43 -6.47 -19.03 26.16
C GLY A 43 -6.98 -17.60 26.43
N VAL A 44 -7.12 -16.78 25.40
CA VAL A 44 -7.60 -15.40 25.51
C VAL A 44 -9.12 -15.33 25.39
N THR A 45 -9.82 -15.40 26.51
CA THR A 45 -11.29 -15.34 26.54
C THR A 45 -11.86 -14.00 26.04
N ASN A 46 -11.04 -12.95 25.99
CA ASN A 46 -11.45 -11.63 25.52
C ASN A 46 -10.36 -11.01 24.63
N ILE A 47 -10.59 -11.10 23.31
CA ILE A 47 -9.66 -10.65 22.27
C ILE A 47 -9.38 -9.15 22.39
N ALA A 48 -10.38 -8.33 22.70
CA ALA A 48 -10.18 -6.89 22.91
C ALA A 48 -9.31 -6.60 24.15
N ALA A 49 -9.42 -7.42 25.20
CA ALA A 49 -8.55 -7.30 26.37
C ALA A 49 -7.11 -7.73 26.07
N ALA A 50 -6.91 -8.79 25.28
CA ALA A 50 -5.57 -9.17 24.83
C ALA A 50 -4.96 -8.19 23.86
N ASP A 51 -5.74 -7.59 22.95
CA ASP A 51 -5.23 -6.56 22.05
C ASP A 51 -4.85 -5.30 22.82
N ARG A 52 -5.65 -4.89 23.80
CA ARG A 52 -5.26 -3.82 24.74
C ARG A 52 -4.02 -4.17 25.54
N ALA A 53 -3.88 -5.42 26.01
CA ALA A 53 -2.70 -5.87 26.74
C ALA A 53 -1.46 -5.92 25.84
N ARG A 54 -1.61 -6.36 24.57
CA ARG A 54 -0.54 -6.41 23.57
C ARG A 54 -0.11 -5.00 23.15
N ALA A 55 -1.05 -4.08 22.93
CA ALA A 55 -0.78 -2.67 22.69
C ALA A 55 -0.08 -1.99 23.87
N ARG A 56 -0.47 -2.32 25.12
CA ARG A 56 0.23 -1.86 26.33
C ARG A 56 1.62 -2.47 26.47
N ALA A 57 1.80 -3.74 26.11
CA ALA A 57 3.09 -4.41 26.13
C ALA A 57 4.05 -3.85 25.07
N LEU A 58 3.56 -3.58 23.85
CA LEU A 58 4.33 -2.88 22.80
C LEU A 58 4.74 -1.48 23.26
N ARG A 59 3.86 -0.74 23.94
CA ARG A 59 4.23 0.56 24.55
C ARG A 59 5.33 0.46 25.61
N GLN A 60 5.56 -0.72 26.20
CA GLN A 60 6.57 -0.94 27.25
C GLN A 60 7.88 -1.56 26.74
N THR A 61 7.87 -2.28 25.60
CA THR A 61 9.07 -2.91 25.01
C THR A 61 9.71 -2.12 23.87
N SER A 62 9.12 -0.98 23.49
CA SER A 62 9.63 -0.15 22.41
C SER A 62 10.76 0.78 22.84
N VAL A 63 12.00 0.39 22.54
CA VAL A 63 12.97 1.36 22.00
C VAL A 63 12.53 1.62 20.55
N ILE A 64 11.40 2.29 20.37
CA ILE A 64 11.04 2.83 19.05
C ILE A 64 12.05 3.95 18.81
N GLY A 65 12.93 3.76 17.83
CA GLY A 65 13.71 4.86 17.27
C GLY A 65 12.76 6.03 16.97
N LYS A 66 13.25 7.26 17.08
CA LYS A 66 12.42 8.46 16.85
C LYS A 66 11.56 8.26 15.60
N ARG A 67 10.24 8.42 15.73
CA ARG A 67 9.34 8.49 14.59
C ARG A 67 9.69 9.76 13.82
N ASP A 68 9.96 9.64 12.53
CA ASP A 68 10.33 10.78 11.69
C ASP A 68 9.15 11.76 11.51
N ALA A 69 7.92 11.23 11.50
CA ALA A 69 6.70 12.00 11.64
C ALA A 69 5.51 11.14 12.11
N ASP A 70 4.47 11.82 12.60
CA ASP A 70 3.14 11.25 12.89
C ASP A 70 2.10 11.94 11.98
N ALA A 71 1.14 11.17 11.47
CA ALA A 71 -0.02 11.69 10.76
C ALA A 71 -1.28 10.90 11.17
N TYR A 72 -2.41 11.58 11.27
CA TYR A 72 -3.66 10.99 11.77
C TYR A 72 -4.46 10.36 10.63
N ILE A 73 -4.96 9.14 10.87
CA ILE A 73 -5.80 8.40 9.94
C ILE A 73 -7.24 8.41 10.45
N THR A 74 -8.18 8.78 9.57
CA THR A 74 -9.62 8.80 9.82
C THR A 74 -10.27 7.52 9.30
N ASN A 75 -11.26 6.98 10.02
CA ASN A 75 -12.07 5.86 9.53
C ASN A 75 -13.31 6.40 8.81
N ILE A 76 -13.48 6.03 7.54
CA ILE A 76 -14.67 6.32 6.75
C ILE A 76 -15.50 5.04 6.63
N PRO A 77 -16.68 4.97 7.28
CA PRO A 77 -17.56 3.81 7.23
C PRO A 77 -17.82 3.36 5.79
N ALA A 78 -17.71 2.04 5.57
CA ALA A 78 -17.90 1.35 4.28
C ALA A 78 -16.88 1.63 3.15
N ILE A 79 -15.89 2.53 3.33
CA ILE A 79 -14.92 2.88 2.28
C ILE A 79 -13.49 2.50 2.69
N GLY A 80 -13.03 2.86 3.90
CA GLY A 80 -11.68 2.56 4.35
C GLY A 80 -11.10 3.61 5.30
N TYR A 81 -9.77 3.64 5.36
CA TYR A 81 -9.01 4.59 6.16
C TYR A 81 -8.48 5.71 5.27
N SER A 82 -8.62 6.96 5.71
CA SER A 82 -8.18 8.14 4.98
C SER A 82 -7.21 8.99 5.77
N ILE A 83 -6.49 9.86 5.08
CA ILE A 83 -5.49 10.77 5.64
C ILE A 83 -5.54 12.11 4.92
N GLU A 84 -5.35 13.18 5.68
CA GLU A 84 -5.21 14.51 5.09
C GLU A 84 -3.80 14.68 4.53
N LEU A 85 -3.72 15.02 3.23
CA LEU A 85 -2.49 15.33 2.52
C LEU A 85 -2.53 16.78 2.02
N GLY A 86 -1.53 17.57 2.37
CA GLY A 86 -1.33 18.90 1.79
C GLY A 86 -0.65 18.81 0.42
N ILE A 87 -1.08 19.61 -0.55
CA ILE A 87 -0.49 19.68 -1.88
C ILE A 87 -0.36 21.14 -2.31
N GLY A 88 0.80 21.50 -2.87
CA GLY A 88 1.08 22.81 -3.46
C GLY A 88 1.61 23.86 -2.48
N ASN A 89 1.93 25.05 -3.01
CA ASN A 89 2.26 26.24 -2.23
C ASN A 89 1.60 27.51 -2.85
N PRO A 90 0.57 28.11 -2.22
CA PRO A 90 0.02 27.80 -0.90
C PRO A 90 -0.57 26.40 -0.79
N VAL A 91 -0.43 25.78 0.39
CA VAL A 91 -0.88 24.40 0.64
C VAL A 91 -2.40 24.32 0.58
N LYS A 92 -2.91 23.32 -0.15
CA LYS A 92 -4.31 22.91 -0.14
C LYS A 92 -4.42 21.47 0.35
N HIS A 93 -5.35 21.21 1.27
CA HIS A 93 -5.52 19.91 1.92
C HIS A 93 -6.54 19.06 1.18
N TYR A 94 -6.27 17.76 1.09
CA TYR A 94 -7.10 16.74 0.44
C TYR A 94 -7.22 15.51 1.33
N GLU A 95 -8.41 14.93 1.45
CA GLU A 95 -8.65 13.72 2.22
C GLU A 95 -8.52 12.48 1.31
N LEU A 96 -7.47 11.69 1.47
CA LEU A 96 -7.13 10.59 0.56
C LEU A 96 -7.26 9.23 1.23
N LEU A 97 -7.78 8.23 0.51
CA LEU A 97 -7.74 6.85 0.99
C LEU A 97 -6.31 6.33 1.05
N VAL A 98 -5.94 5.69 2.15
CA VAL A 98 -4.66 5.01 2.30
C VAL A 98 -4.75 3.64 1.63
N ASP A 99 -3.99 3.44 0.55
CA ASP A 99 -4.00 2.19 -0.21
C ASP A 99 -2.60 1.59 -0.35
N THR A 100 -2.35 0.49 0.36
CA THR A 100 -1.09 -0.27 0.28
C THR A 100 -1.03 -1.18 -0.94
N ALA A 101 -2.14 -1.37 -1.66
CA ALA A 101 -2.24 -2.26 -2.81
C ALA A 101 -2.12 -1.53 -4.16
N SER A 102 -1.86 -0.22 -4.16
CA SER A 102 -1.52 0.57 -5.35
C SER A 102 -0.35 1.51 -5.08
N GLY A 103 0.37 1.92 -6.14
CA GLY A 103 1.54 2.80 -6.03
C GLY A 103 1.29 4.25 -6.45
N ASN A 104 0.21 4.53 -7.18
CA ASN A 104 -0.10 5.89 -7.65
C ASN A 104 -0.81 6.69 -6.56
N THR A 105 -0.30 7.89 -6.27
CA THR A 105 -1.02 8.90 -5.49
C THR A 105 -1.77 9.81 -6.45
N TRP A 106 -3.05 10.07 -6.20
CA TRP A 106 -3.87 10.89 -7.08
C TRP A 106 -5.01 11.59 -6.33
N ILE A 107 -5.49 12.70 -6.89
CA ILE A 107 -6.54 13.56 -6.37
C ILE A 107 -7.55 13.93 -7.47
N GLY A 108 -8.63 14.62 -7.10
CA GLY A 108 -9.64 15.12 -8.05
C GLY A 108 -10.89 14.24 -8.17
N ALA A 109 -11.10 13.31 -7.24
CA ALA A 109 -12.35 12.55 -7.18
C ALA A 109 -13.54 13.42 -6.76
N ASP A 110 -13.35 14.24 -5.71
CA ASP A 110 -14.36 15.19 -5.21
C ASP A 110 -13.81 16.62 -5.27
N GLN A 111 -12.81 16.95 -4.43
CA GLN A 111 -12.16 18.25 -4.48
C GLN A 111 -11.20 18.38 -5.68
N GLN A 112 -11.40 19.43 -6.49
CA GLN A 112 -10.54 19.73 -7.63
C GLN A 112 -9.12 20.15 -7.22
N TYR A 113 -8.15 19.77 -8.06
CA TYR A 113 -6.77 20.21 -7.95
C TYR A 113 -6.63 21.72 -8.15
N THR A 114 -5.86 22.39 -7.30
CA THR A 114 -5.50 23.80 -7.46
C THR A 114 -4.04 23.89 -7.86
N ILE A 115 -3.79 24.38 -9.08
CA ILE A 115 -2.43 24.61 -9.58
C ILE A 115 -1.81 25.78 -8.81
N THR A 116 -0.60 25.57 -8.32
CA THR A 116 0.20 26.55 -7.58
C THR A 116 1.58 26.72 -8.24
N ASN A 117 2.50 27.45 -7.59
CA ASN A 117 3.84 27.68 -8.14
C ASN A 117 4.77 26.45 -8.06
N THR A 118 4.45 25.46 -7.22
CA THR A 118 5.19 24.20 -7.12
C THR A 118 4.68 23.13 -8.08
N SER A 119 3.53 23.39 -8.73
CA SER A 119 2.90 22.50 -9.67
C SER A 119 3.61 22.50 -11.02
N THR A 120 3.93 21.32 -11.54
CA THR A 120 4.54 21.11 -12.86
C THR A 120 3.71 20.11 -13.65
N ASP A 121 3.05 20.55 -14.73
CA ASP A 121 2.37 19.65 -15.68
C ASP A 121 3.43 18.81 -16.40
N THR A 122 3.37 17.48 -16.30
CA THR A 122 4.35 16.61 -16.98
C THR A 122 3.99 16.37 -18.44
N GLN A 123 2.81 16.83 -18.87
CA GLN A 123 2.15 16.53 -20.15
C GLN A 123 1.82 15.05 -20.37
N ASN A 124 1.95 14.22 -19.31
CA ASN A 124 1.57 12.82 -19.37
C ASN A 124 0.14 12.62 -18.89
N THR A 125 -0.42 11.49 -19.28
CA THR A 125 -1.73 11.02 -18.84
C THR A 125 -1.54 9.87 -17.87
N VAL A 126 -2.46 9.72 -16.94
CA VAL A 126 -2.47 8.62 -15.97
C VAL A 126 -3.81 7.90 -16.00
N SER A 127 -3.79 6.59 -15.82
CA SER A 127 -4.98 5.77 -15.68
C SER A 127 -4.70 4.59 -14.76
N VAL A 128 -5.57 4.36 -13.78
CA VAL A 128 -5.48 3.23 -12.86
C VAL A 128 -6.85 2.59 -12.72
N SER A 129 -6.89 1.26 -12.84
CA SER A 129 -8.07 0.44 -12.60
C SER A 129 -7.89 -0.33 -11.31
N TYR A 130 -8.88 -0.19 -10.42
CA TYR A 130 -9.00 -0.90 -9.17
C TYR A 130 -10.08 -1.98 -9.29
N GLY A 131 -10.15 -2.90 -8.32
CA GLY A 131 -11.17 -3.94 -8.33
C GLY A 131 -12.61 -3.40 -8.32
N THR A 132 -12.84 -2.24 -7.72
CA THR A 132 -14.17 -1.64 -7.52
C THR A 132 -14.29 -0.20 -8.04
N GLY A 133 -13.28 0.29 -8.75
CA GLY A 133 -13.22 1.68 -9.18
C GLY A 133 -12.14 1.94 -10.21
N ASN A 134 -12.11 3.15 -10.75
CA ASN A 134 -11.08 3.57 -11.68
C ASN A 134 -10.90 5.09 -11.63
N PHE A 135 -9.75 5.57 -12.06
CA PHE A 135 -9.57 6.98 -12.38
C PHE A 135 -8.72 7.15 -13.63
N SER A 136 -8.91 8.28 -14.32
CA SER A 136 -8.02 8.70 -15.41
C SER A 136 -7.90 10.22 -15.46
N GLY A 137 -6.74 10.70 -15.89
CA GLY A 137 -6.39 12.10 -15.76
C GLY A 137 -5.04 12.48 -16.33
N LYS A 138 -4.52 13.60 -15.82
CA LYS A 138 -3.21 14.13 -16.13
C LYS A 138 -2.23 13.85 -15.00
N GLU A 139 -0.96 13.70 -15.32
CA GLU A 139 0.09 13.57 -14.32
C GLU A 139 0.75 14.93 -14.07
N TYR A 140 0.96 15.24 -12.80
CA TYR A 140 1.68 16.42 -12.33
C TYR A 140 2.82 16.01 -11.41
N LEU A 141 3.82 16.89 -11.30
CA LEU A 141 4.71 16.91 -10.14
C LEU A 141 4.30 18.07 -9.25
N ASP A 142 4.25 17.85 -7.94
CA ASP A 142 4.02 18.92 -6.98
C ASP A 142 4.74 18.63 -5.66
N THR A 143 4.68 19.59 -4.74
CA THR A 143 5.09 19.41 -3.35
C THR A 143 3.92 18.86 -2.55
N ILE A 144 4.15 17.78 -1.81
CA ILE A 144 3.18 17.25 -0.85
C ILE A 144 3.67 17.46 0.57
N SER A 145 2.73 17.69 1.49
CA SER A 145 2.97 17.82 2.93
C SER A 145 2.18 16.75 3.66
N LEU A 146 2.86 15.91 4.43
CA LEU A 146 2.29 14.83 5.22
C LEU A 146 2.74 14.97 6.68
N GLY A 147 1.88 15.52 7.53
CA GLY A 147 2.27 15.92 8.88
C GLY A 147 3.38 16.96 8.84
N SER A 148 4.54 16.64 9.41
CA SER A 148 5.75 17.48 9.37
C SER A 148 6.69 17.19 8.19
N LEU A 149 6.37 16.22 7.34
CA LEU A 149 7.19 15.84 6.20
C LEU A 149 6.76 16.61 4.96
N GLU A 150 7.73 17.02 4.15
CA GLU A 150 7.48 17.71 2.88
C GLU A 150 8.26 17.02 1.78
N VAL A 151 7.56 16.47 0.78
CA VAL A 151 8.19 15.80 -0.36
C VAL A 151 8.02 16.66 -1.58
N THR A 152 9.13 17.11 -2.15
CA THR A 152 9.12 17.90 -3.38
C THR A 152 9.09 17.01 -4.61
N ARG A 153 8.52 17.53 -5.71
CA ARG A 153 8.46 16.84 -7.02
C ARG A 153 7.84 15.43 -6.94
N GLN A 154 6.84 15.25 -6.08
CA GLN A 154 6.07 14.02 -5.99
C GLN A 154 5.18 13.88 -7.22
N SER A 155 5.14 12.68 -7.80
CA SER A 155 4.21 12.30 -8.87
C SER A 155 2.79 12.23 -8.32
N ILE A 156 1.87 12.99 -8.91
CA ILE A 156 0.47 13.06 -8.50
C ILE A 156 -0.41 12.98 -9.76
N GLY A 157 -1.32 12.00 -9.77
CA GLY A 157 -2.39 11.95 -10.74
C GLY A 157 -3.49 12.96 -10.42
N VAL A 158 -3.97 13.68 -11.41
CA VAL A 158 -5.08 14.62 -11.29
C VAL A 158 -6.24 14.12 -12.14
N ALA A 159 -7.26 13.60 -11.47
CA ALA A 159 -8.40 12.97 -12.11
C ALA A 159 -9.22 13.96 -12.94
N SER A 160 -9.48 13.56 -14.18
CA SER A 160 -10.55 14.12 -15.02
C SER A 160 -11.82 13.27 -14.95
N LYS A 161 -11.67 12.00 -14.57
CA LYS A 161 -12.72 11.02 -14.32
C LYS A 161 -12.30 10.15 -13.15
N ALA A 162 -13.23 9.90 -12.24
CA ALA A 162 -13.06 8.97 -11.14
C ALA A 162 -14.40 8.28 -10.85
N GLU A 163 -14.37 6.96 -10.65
CA GLU A 163 -15.53 6.13 -10.33
C GLU A 163 -15.19 5.21 -9.17
N GLY A 164 -16.10 5.08 -8.19
CA GLY A 164 -15.89 4.24 -7.00
C GLY A 164 -15.26 4.95 -5.79
N PHE A 165 -15.07 6.28 -5.84
CA PHE A 165 -14.37 7.07 -4.82
C PHE A 165 -15.24 8.18 -4.21
N ARG A 166 -16.45 7.85 -3.75
CA ARG A 166 -17.33 8.85 -3.12
C ARG A 166 -16.84 9.18 -1.71
N GLY A 167 -16.87 10.46 -1.33
CA GLY A 167 -16.56 10.90 0.05
C GLY A 167 -15.07 11.02 0.37
N VAL A 168 -14.20 10.94 -0.65
CA VAL A 168 -12.75 11.18 -0.56
C VAL A 168 -12.29 11.92 -1.80
N ASP A 169 -11.15 12.60 -1.69
CA ASP A 169 -10.60 13.39 -2.79
C ASP A 169 -9.71 12.59 -3.74
N GLY A 170 -9.32 11.38 -3.33
CA GLY A 170 -8.50 10.47 -4.13
C GLY A 170 -7.85 9.37 -3.29
N VAL A 171 -6.65 8.93 -3.70
CA VAL A 171 -5.91 7.81 -3.08
C VAL A 171 -4.46 8.20 -2.85
N LEU A 172 -3.96 7.87 -1.65
CA LEU A 172 -2.54 7.84 -1.32
C LEU A 172 -2.02 6.41 -1.55
N GLY A 173 -1.30 6.23 -2.66
CA GLY A 173 -0.67 4.97 -3.03
C GLY A 173 0.63 4.75 -2.25
N ILE A 174 0.62 3.75 -1.36
CA ILE A 174 1.75 3.39 -0.48
C ILE A 174 2.45 2.10 -0.95
N GLY A 175 1.85 1.39 -1.89
CA GLY A 175 2.42 0.17 -2.44
C GLY A 175 3.76 0.41 -3.15
N PRO A 176 4.50 -0.67 -3.47
CA PRO A 176 5.82 -0.53 -4.07
C PRO A 176 5.76 0.14 -5.44
N VAL A 177 6.84 0.82 -5.83
CA VAL A 177 6.96 1.58 -7.10
C VAL A 177 6.58 0.76 -8.32
N ASN A 178 6.82 -0.55 -8.33
CA ASN A 178 6.49 -1.42 -9.45
C ASN A 178 4.99 -1.49 -9.78
N LEU A 179 4.11 -1.15 -8.84
CA LEU A 179 2.65 -1.08 -9.06
C LEU A 179 2.23 0.12 -9.91
N THR A 180 3.13 1.09 -10.11
CA THR A 180 2.91 2.23 -11.03
C THR A 180 3.25 1.89 -12.48
N LYS A 181 3.74 0.67 -12.74
CA LYS A 181 4.22 0.31 -14.06
C LYS A 181 3.10 0.38 -15.10
N GLY A 182 3.33 1.18 -16.14
CA GLY A 182 2.37 1.37 -17.24
C GLY A 182 1.11 2.16 -16.88
N THR A 183 1.04 2.80 -15.71
CA THR A 183 -0.12 3.62 -15.32
C THR A 183 -0.01 5.07 -15.82
N VAL A 184 1.21 5.56 -16.03
CA VAL A 184 1.51 6.91 -16.55
C VAL A 184 2.12 6.80 -17.94
N SER A 185 1.66 7.60 -18.89
CA SER A 185 2.19 7.59 -20.25
C SER A 185 3.63 8.12 -20.32
N ASN A 186 4.39 7.62 -21.30
CA ASN A 186 5.77 8.04 -21.58
C ASN A 186 6.77 7.83 -20.41
N THR A 187 6.45 7.01 -19.43
CA THR A 187 7.37 6.57 -18.37
C THR A 187 7.12 5.10 -18.04
N ASP A 188 8.15 4.39 -17.56
CA ASP A 188 7.99 2.99 -17.15
C ASP A 188 7.34 2.89 -15.76
N THR A 189 7.74 3.75 -14.82
CA THR A 189 7.22 3.82 -13.45
C THR A 189 7.26 5.27 -12.96
N VAL A 190 6.57 5.56 -11.85
CA VAL A 190 6.70 6.82 -11.12
C VAL A 190 7.02 6.57 -9.64
N PRO A 191 7.89 7.38 -9.01
CA PRO A 191 8.17 7.30 -7.58
C PRO A 191 6.94 7.42 -6.68
N THR A 192 6.81 6.52 -5.70
CA THR A 192 5.78 6.62 -4.65
C THR A 192 6.19 7.64 -3.59
N VAL A 193 5.24 8.03 -2.73
CA VAL A 193 5.52 8.94 -1.60
C VAL A 193 6.57 8.36 -0.67
N MET A 194 6.46 7.07 -0.32
CA MET A 194 7.43 6.38 0.55
C MET A 194 8.83 6.35 -0.07
N TYR A 195 8.93 6.07 -1.37
CA TYR A 195 10.19 6.09 -2.08
C TYR A 195 10.86 7.47 -2.06
N ASN A 196 10.08 8.53 -2.30
CA ASN A 196 10.61 9.89 -2.28
C ASN A 196 10.95 10.37 -0.87
N LEU A 197 10.19 9.98 0.15
CA LEU A 197 10.55 10.25 1.56
C LEU A 197 11.92 9.66 1.90
N PHE A 198 12.16 8.41 1.51
CA PHE A 198 13.44 7.75 1.71
C PHE A 198 14.56 8.45 0.92
N ASN A 199 14.35 8.68 -0.38
CA ASN A 199 15.38 9.26 -1.24
C ASN A 199 15.70 10.73 -0.95
N GLN A 200 14.76 11.49 -0.41
CA GLN A 200 14.99 12.88 0.02
C GLN A 200 15.54 12.97 1.45
N GLY A 201 15.77 11.82 2.12
CA GLY A 201 16.42 11.75 3.42
C GLY A 201 15.50 12.08 4.60
N PHE A 202 14.18 11.99 4.43
CA PHE A 202 13.21 12.21 5.50
C PHE A 202 13.02 10.99 6.39
N ILE A 203 13.26 9.78 5.87
CA ILE A 203 13.19 8.52 6.61
C ILE A 203 14.42 7.66 6.30
N ASP A 204 14.92 6.95 7.31
CA ASP A 204 16.12 6.10 7.18
C ASP A 204 15.86 4.79 6.43
N SER A 205 14.59 4.40 6.27
CA SER A 205 14.19 3.20 5.54
C SER A 205 12.77 3.35 5.01
N GLU A 206 12.47 2.71 3.86
CA GLU A 206 11.13 2.70 3.25
C GLU A 206 10.19 1.75 4.00
N VAL A 207 9.90 2.06 5.26
CA VAL A 207 9.05 1.26 6.16
C VAL A 207 7.91 2.12 6.70
N LEU A 208 6.67 1.69 6.46
CA LEU A 208 5.48 2.31 7.05
C LEU A 208 4.92 1.44 8.18
N GLY A 209 4.76 2.03 9.36
CA GLY A 209 3.97 1.45 10.45
C GLY A 209 2.57 2.03 10.47
N VAL A 210 1.55 1.17 10.42
CA VAL A 210 0.14 1.59 10.50
C VAL A 210 -0.51 0.97 11.73
N TYR A 211 -1.17 1.79 12.54
CA TYR A 211 -1.91 1.34 13.72
C TYR A 211 -3.38 1.77 13.61
N PHE A 212 -4.28 0.79 13.56
CA PHE A 212 -5.71 1.03 13.57
C PHE A 212 -6.29 0.80 14.96
N ILE A 213 -7.20 1.69 15.37
CA ILE A 213 -8.00 1.51 16.58
C ILE A 213 -9.25 0.71 16.18
N PRO A 214 -9.57 -0.42 16.84
CA PRO A 214 -10.81 -1.15 16.58
C PRO A 214 -12.02 -0.23 16.75
N ALA A 215 -12.97 -0.28 15.81
CA ALA A 215 -14.25 0.42 15.96
C ALA A 215 -14.94 -0.02 17.27
N SER A 216 -15.45 0.93 18.05
CA SER A 216 -16.22 0.60 19.25
C SER A 216 -17.63 0.10 18.86
N GLN A 217 -18.31 -0.63 19.74
CA GLN A 217 -19.68 -1.10 19.46
C GLN A 217 -20.68 0.06 19.29
N GLU A 218 -20.33 1.26 19.76
CA GLU A 218 -21.14 2.48 19.66
C GLU A 218 -20.93 3.21 18.33
N ASP A 219 -19.85 2.91 17.59
CA ASP A 219 -19.54 3.51 16.28
C ASP A 219 -20.11 2.67 15.10
N ALA A 220 -20.95 1.67 15.40
CA ALA A 220 -21.57 0.79 14.40
C ALA A 220 -22.84 1.39 13.76
N THR A 221 -23.26 2.57 14.22
CA THR A 221 -24.37 3.33 13.66
C THR A 221 -23.85 4.72 13.35
N GLY A 222 -23.66 5.03 12.07
CA GLY A 222 -23.51 6.42 11.63
C GLY A 222 -24.68 7.30 12.07
#